data_AF-A0A6G6Z7D4-F1
#
_entry.id   AF-A0A6G6Z7D4-F1
#
_cell.length_a   1.000
_cell.length_b   1.000
_cell.length_c   1.000
_cell.angle_alpha   90.00
_cell.angle_beta   90.00
_cell.angle_gamma   90.00
#
_symmetry.space_group_name_H-M   'P 1'
#
loop_
_entity.id
_entity.type
_entity.pdbx_description
1 polymer ?
#
loop_
_entity_poly.entity_id
_entity_poly.type
_entity_poly.pdbx_seq_one_letter_code
_entity_poly.pdbx_strand_id
1 'polypeptide(L)'
;MTANNRPTTGDDHSKAELFNTMLAYSGKFKLSGDTFTTTVDISWVTEWLGTEQLRYVHLDGDILSLRTPIHEHPRYPGRRGFGDLRWRREK
;
A
#
# COMPACT_ATOMS: atom_id res chain seq x y z
N MET A 1 -1.49 -7.74 -2.42
CA MET A 1 -2.12 -8.36 -3.59
C MET A 1 -1.72 -7.58 -4.83
N THR A 2 -0.97 -8.20 -5.73
CA THR A 2 -0.75 -7.65 -7.09
C THR A 2 -1.95 -8.06 -7.98
N ALA A 3 -2.03 -7.55 -9.20
CA ALA A 3 -3.18 -7.77 -10.10
C ALA A 3 -3.42 -9.25 -10.48
N ASN A 4 -2.42 -10.12 -10.31
CA ASN A 4 -2.49 -11.52 -10.71
C ASN A 4 -3.48 -12.31 -9.84
N ASN A 5 -4.30 -13.17 -10.47
CA ASN A 5 -5.34 -14.00 -9.85
C ASN A 5 -6.49 -13.23 -9.16
N ARG A 6 -6.80 -12.00 -9.58
CA ARG A 6 -8.07 -11.38 -9.16
C ARG A 6 -9.25 -12.11 -9.83
N PRO A 7 -10.22 -12.62 -9.06
CA PRO A 7 -11.40 -13.26 -9.63
C PRO A 7 -12.26 -12.25 -10.40
N THR A 8 -12.91 -12.70 -11.48
CA THR A 8 -13.91 -11.88 -12.18
C THR A 8 -15.13 -11.70 -11.30
N THR A 9 -15.55 -10.46 -11.09
CA THR A 9 -16.71 -10.15 -10.25
C THR A 9 -17.98 -10.17 -11.09
N GLY A 10 -18.86 -11.17 -10.89
CA GLY A 10 -20.11 -11.34 -11.64
C GLY A 10 -21.34 -10.70 -10.98
N ASP A 11 -21.27 -10.42 -9.68
CA ASP A 11 -22.35 -9.84 -8.88
C ASP A 11 -21.80 -8.82 -7.87
N ASP A 12 -22.69 -8.07 -7.23
CA ASP A 12 -22.31 -6.99 -6.31
C ASP A 12 -21.67 -7.50 -5.01
N HIS A 13 -22.02 -8.70 -4.56
CA HIS A 13 -21.40 -9.33 -3.41
C HIS A 13 -19.90 -9.59 -3.67
N SER A 14 -19.59 -10.21 -4.81
CA SER A 14 -18.22 -10.50 -5.23
C SER A 14 -17.40 -9.22 -5.44
N LYS A 15 -18.03 -8.14 -5.94
CA LYS A 15 -17.39 -6.82 -6.02
C LYS A 15 -17.05 -6.26 -4.64
N ALA A 16 -17.99 -6.33 -3.69
CA ALA A 16 -17.78 -5.84 -2.33
C ALA A 16 -16.66 -6.61 -1.60
N GLU A 17 -16.58 -7.93 -1.78
CA GLU A 17 -15.49 -8.73 -1.24
C GLU A 17 -14.13 -8.33 -1.82
N LEU A 18 -14.03 -8.19 -3.14
CA LEU A 18 -12.80 -7.73 -3.80
C LEU A 18 -12.40 -6.34 -3.31
N PHE A 19 -13.37 -5.45 -3.17
CA PHE A 19 -13.17 -4.09 -2.69
C PHE A 19 -12.58 -4.03 -1.28
N ASN A 20 -13.01 -4.91 -0.38
CA ASN A 20 -12.44 -5.05 0.96
C ASN A 20 -11.00 -5.58 0.99
N THR A 21 -10.45 -6.00 -0.16
CA THR A 21 -9.03 -6.39 -0.30
C THR A 21 -8.15 -5.30 -0.90
N MET A 22 -8.75 -4.21 -1.39
CA MET A 22 -8.02 -3.11 -2.00
C MET A 22 -7.44 -2.18 -0.93
N LEU A 23 -6.24 -1.68 -1.19
CA LEU A 23 -5.66 -0.57 -0.47
C LEU A 23 -5.21 0.48 -1.48
N ALA A 24 -5.82 1.66 -1.42
CA ALA A 24 -5.52 2.77 -2.31
C ALA A 24 -5.60 4.09 -1.54
N TYR A 25 -4.58 4.92 -1.70
CA TYR A 25 -4.52 6.28 -1.20
C TYR A 25 -3.54 7.08 -2.05
N SER A 26 -3.66 8.40 -1.98
CA SER A 26 -2.77 9.36 -2.61
C SER A 26 -2.36 10.41 -1.58
N GLY A 27 -1.31 11.16 -1.92
CA GLY A 27 -0.83 12.25 -1.09
C GLY A 27 0.46 12.85 -1.61
N LYS A 28 0.77 14.05 -1.13
CA LYS A 28 2.11 14.61 -1.28
C LYS A 28 3.09 13.74 -0.51
N PHE A 29 4.28 13.54 -1.08
CA PHE A 29 5.34 12.79 -0.40
C PHE A 29 6.56 13.65 -0.14
N LYS A 30 7.34 13.25 0.86
CA LYS A 30 8.68 13.76 1.15
C LYS A 30 9.67 12.59 1.17
N LEU A 31 10.87 12.84 0.64
CA LEU A 31 12.00 11.94 0.75
C LEU A 31 12.99 12.50 1.79
N SER A 32 13.48 11.66 2.68
CA SER A 32 14.47 12.04 3.70
C SER A 32 15.36 10.85 4.01
N GLY A 33 16.58 10.87 3.46
CA GLY A 33 17.49 9.73 3.52
C GLY A 33 16.87 8.51 2.84
N ASP A 34 16.66 7.45 3.63
CA ASP A 34 16.06 6.18 3.21
C ASP A 34 14.54 6.12 3.47
N THR A 35 13.90 7.24 3.80
CA THR A 35 12.46 7.30 4.07
C THR A 35 11.68 8.03 2.97
N PHE A 36 10.54 7.47 2.61
CA PHE A 36 9.50 8.03 1.75
C PHE A 36 8.22 8.13 2.58
N THR A 37 7.77 9.35 2.87
CA THR A 37 6.60 9.60 3.72
C THR A 37 5.53 10.30 2.92
N THR A 38 4.35 9.69 2.81
CA THR A 38 3.18 10.28 2.15
C THR A 38 2.24 10.87 3.19
N THR A 39 1.94 12.17 3.09
CA THR A 39 0.83 12.80 3.81
C THR A 39 -0.45 12.57 3.00
N VAL A 40 -1.36 11.76 3.53
CA VAL A 40 -2.53 11.27 2.79
C VAL A 40 -3.58 12.36 2.62
N ASP A 41 -3.95 12.63 1.36
CA ASP A 41 -5.01 13.59 1.00
C ASP A 41 -6.27 12.93 0.43
N ILE A 42 -6.13 11.74 -0.14
CA ILE A 42 -7.22 10.90 -0.65
C ILE A 42 -6.97 9.47 -0.18
N SER A 43 -7.98 8.81 0.37
CA SER A 43 -7.87 7.41 0.78
C SER A 43 -9.19 6.69 0.62
N TRP A 44 -9.10 5.41 0.24
CA TRP A 44 -10.23 4.49 0.32
C TRP A 44 -10.67 4.24 1.78
N VAL A 45 -9.70 4.27 2.71
CA VAL A 45 -9.94 4.15 4.16
C VAL A 45 -9.94 5.54 4.75
N THR A 46 -11.11 6.07 5.11
CA THR A 46 -11.30 7.47 5.54
C THR A 46 -10.44 7.85 6.74
N GLU A 47 -10.19 6.91 7.65
CA GLU A 47 -9.36 7.09 8.84
C GLU A 47 -7.90 7.44 8.51
N TRP A 48 -7.48 7.26 7.26
CA TRP A 48 -6.12 7.58 6.83
C TRP A 48 -5.97 9.02 6.36
N LEU A 49 -7.05 9.76 6.13
CA LEU A 49 -6.97 11.16 5.71
C LEU A 49 -6.19 11.99 6.73
N GLY A 50 -5.21 12.76 6.26
CA GLY A 50 -4.32 13.57 7.10
C GLY A 50 -3.25 12.78 7.86
N THR A 51 -3.24 11.44 7.79
CA THR A 51 -2.19 10.61 8.40
C THR A 51 -0.93 10.58 7.53
N GLU A 52 0.17 10.15 8.13
CA GLU A 52 1.43 9.92 7.43
C GLU A 52 1.68 8.42 7.21
N GLN A 53 1.99 8.06 5.97
CA GLN A 53 2.34 6.71 5.57
C GLN A 53 3.84 6.64 5.27
N LEU A 54 4.61 6.21 6.28
CA LEU A 54 6.07 6.08 6.18
C LEU A 54 6.48 4.75 5.54
N ARG A 55 7.45 4.82 4.61
CA ARG A 55 8.10 3.66 4.00
C ARG A 55 9.61 3.84 3.95
N TYR A 56 10.35 2.77 4.18
CA TYR A 56 11.74 2.68 3.78
C TYR A 56 11.82 2.51 2.26
N VAL A 57 12.66 3.29 1.60
CA VAL A 57 12.81 3.30 0.15
C VAL A 57 14.22 2.90 -0.27
N HIS A 58 14.30 2.06 -1.30
CA HIS A 58 15.55 1.69 -1.94
C HIS A 58 15.35 1.59 -3.45
N LEU A 59 16.26 2.19 -4.22
CA LEU A 59 16.29 2.12 -5.67
C LEU A 59 17.58 1.41 -6.10
N ASP A 60 17.43 0.25 -6.73
CA ASP A 60 18.54 -0.55 -7.28
C ASP A 60 18.34 -0.71 -8.79
N GLY A 61 19.11 0.06 -9.55
CA GLY A 61 18.94 0.18 -11.01
C GLY A 61 17.51 0.57 -11.40
N ASP A 62 16.79 -0.37 -12.02
CA ASP A 62 15.41 -0.21 -12.46
C ASP A 62 14.37 -0.75 -11.47
N ILE A 63 14.78 -1.17 -10.26
CA ILE A 63 13.88 -1.72 -9.24
C ILE A 63 13.73 -0.74 -8.09
N LEU A 64 12.51 -0.21 -7.92
CA LEU A 64 12.10 0.54 -6.74
C LEU A 64 11.49 -0.42 -5.72
N SER A 65 12.02 -0.43 -4.50
CA SER A 65 11.48 -1.16 -3.36
C SER A 65 11.00 -0.20 -2.28
N LEU A 66 9.77 -0.38 -1.80
CA LEU A 66 9.23 0.32 -0.64
C LEU A 66 8.78 -0.69 0.42
N ARG A 67 9.17 -0.46 1.67
CA ARG A 67 8.79 -1.31 2.81
C ARG A 67 8.21 -0.48 3.95
N THR A 68 7.11 -0.92 4.55
CA THR A 68 6.58 -0.26 5.76
C THR A 68 7.39 -0.67 7.00
N PRO A 69 7.38 0.13 8.08
CA PRO A 69 7.74 -0.36 9.40
C PRO A 69 6.95 -1.62 9.78
N ILE A 70 7.49 -2.42 10.70
CA ILE A 70 6.75 -3.52 11.29
C ILE A 70 5.57 -2.94 12.08
N HIS A 71 4.36 -3.40 11.77
CA HIS A 71 3.14 -3.00 12.45
C HIS A 71 2.24 -4.21 12.68
N GLU A 72 1.27 -4.07 13.58
CA GLU A 72 0.20 -5.07 13.71
C GLU A 72 -0.66 -5.08 12.47
N HIS A 73 -1.01 -6.28 12.00
CA HIS A 73 -1.80 -6.43 10.80
C HIS A 73 -3.23 -5.93 11.06
N PRO A 74 -3.73 -4.93 10.31
CA PRO A 74 -5.02 -4.29 10.61
C PRO A 74 -6.20 -5.25 10.54
N ARG A 75 -6.11 -6.32 9.72
CA ARG A 75 -7.13 -7.38 9.62
C ARG A 75 -6.94 -8.56 10.57
N TYR A 76 -5.76 -8.75 11.15
CA TYR A 76 -5.42 -9.95 11.93
C TYR A 76 -4.67 -9.54 13.22
N PRO A 77 -5.42 -9.13 14.27
CA PRO A 77 -4.83 -8.72 15.54
C PRO A 77 -3.86 -9.77 16.11
N GLY A 78 -2.77 -9.32 16.72
CA GLY A 78 -1.72 -10.19 17.26
C GLY A 78 -0.73 -10.72 16.21
N ARG A 79 -0.97 -10.50 14.91
CA ARG A 79 0.03 -10.79 13.86
C ARG A 79 0.79 -9.52 13.51
N ARG A 80 2.11 -9.53 13.66
CA ARG A 80 2.98 -8.45 13.19
C ARG A 80 3.52 -8.76 11.81
N GLY A 81 3.63 -7.74 10.97
CA GLY A 81 4.18 -7.87 9.63
C GLY A 81 4.61 -6.52 9.07
N PHE A 82 5.05 -6.55 7.82
CA PHE A 82 5.34 -5.35 7.04
C PHE A 82 4.83 -5.55 5.61
N GLY A 83 4.49 -4.46 4.94
CA GLY A 83 4.24 -4.45 3.50
C GLY A 83 5.55 -4.34 2.73
N ASP A 84 5.68 -5.11 1.65
CA ASP A 84 6.80 -5.06 0.69
C ASP A 84 6.21 -4.76 -0.69
N LEU A 85 6.60 -3.64 -1.29
CA LEU A 85 6.14 -3.24 -2.61
C LEU A 85 7.36 -3.07 -3.50
N ARG A 86 7.32 -3.69 -4.68
CA ARG A 86 8.41 -3.65 -5.66
C ARG A 86 7.87 -3.31 -7.04
N TRP A 87 8.47 -2.29 -7.64
CA TRP A 87 8.17 -1.85 -8.99
C TRP A 87 9.41 -1.97 -9.85
N ARG A 88 9.19 -2.25 -11.12
CA ARG A 88 10.21 -2.15 -12.16
C ARG A 88 9.91 -0.93 -13.00
N ARG A 89 10.93 -0.13 -13.32
CA ARG A 89 10.83 0.98 -14.25
C ARG A 89 10.25 0.48 -15.57
N GLU A 90 9.24 1.18 -16.07
CA GLU A 90 8.73 0.98 -17.42
C GLU A 90 9.76 1.50 -18.44
N LYS A 91 9.88 0.82 -19.59
CA LYS A 91 10.87 1.15 -20.62
C LYS A 91 10.35 2.21 -21.57
#